data_AF-A0A1H7TGC9-F1
#
_entry.id   AF-A0A1H7TGC9-F1
#
_cell.length_a   1.000
_cell.length_b   1.000
_cell.length_c   1.000
_cell.angle_alpha   90.00
_cell.angle_beta   90.00
_cell.angle_gamma   90.00
#
_symmetry.space_group_name_H-M   'P 1'
#
loop_
_entity.id
_entity.type
_entity.pdbx_description
1 polymer ?
#
loop_
_entity_poly.entity_id
_entity_poly.type
_entity_poly.pdbx_seq_one_letter_code
_entity_poly.pdbx_strand_id
1 'polypeptide(L)'
;MYQTDHGTEASPRRRVAKDVNFADTAGGDDPMMAPTHAAMSIAFAAVVAAVVPAATPLVVAAALVGGLAPDLDMVVGVHRKTLHQLEAFVGGAVIASVVAVATGDVTPVLAATGFAAAALHCLADLAGGSSEPNPWEAATDRGVYVRSAGGWVAPRRWAAYDGSPGDLALAAVLSIPGFLVFGGDVHLVLVGSLIVAIGYTTVRKRVPQLSGRTPAVYAALVAFVSLLGRRR
;
A
#
# COMPACT_ATOMS: atom_id res chain seq x y z
N MET A 1 -51.98 -27.85 35.58
CA MET A 1 -50.52 -27.98 35.83
C MET A 1 -49.85 -27.61 34.52
N TYR A 2 -49.64 -26.30 34.28
CA TYR A 2 -48.34 -25.61 34.45
C TYR A 2 -47.24 -26.33 33.62
N GLN A 3 -46.54 -25.73 32.66
CA GLN A 3 -46.06 -24.35 32.57
C GLN A 3 -45.51 -24.10 31.15
N THR A 4 -45.86 -22.96 30.55
CA THR A 4 -45.10 -22.32 29.46
C THR A 4 -43.79 -21.78 30.01
N ASP A 5 -42.67 -21.95 29.29
CA ASP A 5 -41.48 -21.13 29.53
C ASP A 5 -40.99 -20.46 28.23
N HIS A 6 -40.82 -19.15 28.36
CA HIS A 6 -40.30 -18.20 27.38
C HIS A 6 -38.80 -17.98 27.65
N GLY A 7 -38.04 -17.69 26.59
CA GLY A 7 -36.71 -17.07 26.66
C GLY A 7 -35.57 -18.07 26.39
N THR A 8 -34.55 -17.77 25.59
CA THR A 8 -34.02 -16.49 25.12
C THR A 8 -33.25 -16.74 23.81
N GLU A 9 -33.39 -15.81 22.85
CA GLU A 9 -32.57 -15.76 21.64
C GLU A 9 -31.08 -15.67 22.00
N ALA A 10 -30.29 -16.64 21.53
CA ALA A 10 -28.84 -16.60 21.64
C ALA A 10 -28.28 -15.54 20.67
N SER A 11 -27.81 -14.43 21.23
CA SER A 11 -27.06 -13.35 20.58
C SER A 11 -25.92 -13.88 19.68
N PRO A 12 -25.76 -13.38 18.43
CA PRO A 12 -24.67 -13.77 17.55
C PRO A 12 -23.43 -12.93 17.87
N ARG A 13 -22.60 -13.35 18.84
CA ARG A 13 -21.25 -12.81 18.99
C ARG A 13 -20.23 -13.90 19.23
N ARG A 14 -19.16 -13.81 18.44
CA ARG A 14 -17.83 -14.37 18.67
C ARG A 14 -17.63 -15.85 18.33
N ARG A 15 -17.64 -16.14 17.02
CA ARG A 15 -16.73 -17.17 16.49
C ARG A 15 -15.32 -16.57 16.49
N VAL A 16 -14.66 -16.61 17.65
CA VAL A 16 -13.19 -16.53 17.67
C VAL A 16 -12.74 -17.82 17.01
N ALA A 17 -12.27 -17.74 15.77
CA ALA A 17 -11.57 -18.83 15.13
C ALA A 17 -10.28 -19.07 15.93
N LYS A 18 -10.39 -19.99 16.89
CA LYS A 18 -9.25 -20.68 17.49
C LYS A 18 -8.65 -21.57 16.40
N ASP A 19 -7.32 -21.59 16.40
CA ASP A 19 -6.48 -22.63 15.83
C ASP A 19 -6.45 -22.69 14.29
N VAL A 20 -5.64 -21.81 13.70
CA VAL A 20 -4.98 -22.09 12.42
C VAL A 20 -3.47 -22.15 12.67
N ASN A 21 -2.92 -23.34 12.41
CA ASN A 21 -1.52 -23.71 12.62
C ASN A 21 -0.54 -22.71 11.98
N PHE A 22 0.54 -22.43 12.71
CA PHE A 22 1.63 -21.52 12.37
C PHE A 22 2.56 -22.01 11.22
N ALA A 23 2.18 -23.04 10.46
CA ALA A 23 3.09 -23.76 9.55
C ALA A 23 2.68 -23.82 8.06
N ASP A 24 1.48 -23.39 7.64
CA ASP A 24 0.94 -23.68 6.29
C ASP A 24 0.94 -22.51 5.29
N THR A 25 1.77 -21.47 5.43
CA THR A 25 1.80 -20.36 4.42
C THR A 25 3.19 -19.92 3.99
N ALA A 26 4.17 -20.83 4.02
CA ALA A 26 5.38 -20.65 3.22
C ALA A 26 5.07 -21.05 1.77
N GLY A 27 4.47 -20.16 0.98
CA GLY A 27 4.24 -20.47 -0.43
C GLY A 27 3.26 -19.56 -1.15
N GLY A 28 3.77 -18.44 -1.64
CA GLY A 28 3.15 -17.64 -2.70
C GLY A 28 2.48 -16.39 -2.19
N ASP A 29 3.27 -15.32 -2.03
CA ASP A 29 2.75 -13.95 -1.97
C ASP A 29 3.33 -13.24 -3.20
N ASP A 30 2.50 -12.90 -4.20
CA ASP A 30 2.79 -11.86 -5.22
C ASP A 30 1.57 -11.66 -6.17
N PRO A 31 1.32 -10.45 -6.75
CA PRO A 31 1.95 -9.12 -6.50
C PRO A 31 1.01 -8.02 -5.96
N MET A 32 1.64 -6.84 -5.79
CA MET A 32 1.30 -5.54 -5.17
C MET A 32 0.51 -4.53 -6.02
N MET A 33 -0.02 -3.49 -5.34
CA MET A 33 -0.47 -2.22 -5.97
C MET A 33 0.66 -1.19 -6.17
N ALA A 34 1.88 -1.65 -6.45
CA ALA A 34 3.08 -0.78 -6.56
C ALA A 34 2.83 0.52 -7.37
N PRO A 35 2.13 0.48 -8.52
CA PRO A 35 1.85 1.69 -9.29
C PRO A 35 0.88 2.66 -8.60
N THR A 36 -0.17 2.13 -7.95
CA THR A 36 -1.16 2.94 -7.23
C THR A 36 -0.52 3.58 -6.00
N HIS A 37 0.34 2.86 -5.27
CA HIS A 37 1.07 3.41 -4.13
C HIS A 37 2.03 4.53 -4.57
N ALA A 38 2.78 4.34 -5.66
CA ALA A 38 3.64 5.37 -6.21
C ALA A 38 2.86 6.62 -6.64
N ALA A 39 1.74 6.45 -7.35
CA ALA A 39 0.87 7.55 -7.75
C ALA A 39 0.29 8.28 -6.53
N MET A 40 -0.15 7.55 -5.51
CA MET A 40 -0.65 8.11 -4.25
C MET A 40 0.42 8.90 -3.49
N SER A 41 1.65 8.38 -3.42
CA SER A 41 2.79 9.08 -2.83
C SER A 41 3.08 10.40 -3.53
N ILE A 42 3.08 10.40 -4.87
CA ILE A 42 3.32 11.62 -5.65
C ILE A 42 2.15 12.61 -5.50
N ALA A 43 0.90 12.12 -5.47
CA ALA A 43 -0.26 12.96 -5.20
C ALA A 43 -0.16 13.66 -3.84
N PHE A 44 0.22 12.91 -2.80
CA PHE A 44 0.44 13.46 -1.47
C PHE A 44 1.62 14.44 -1.45
N ALA A 45 2.72 14.12 -2.13
CA ALA A 45 3.86 15.02 -2.27
C ALA A 45 3.47 16.35 -2.93
N ALA A 46 2.55 16.34 -3.91
CA ALA A 46 2.06 17.55 -4.57
C ALA A 46 1.37 18.50 -3.58
N VAL A 47 0.62 17.96 -2.62
CA VAL A 47 -0.01 18.75 -1.55
C VAL A 47 1.05 19.34 -0.62
N VAL A 48 2.04 18.54 -0.20
CA VAL A 48 3.09 18.99 0.72
C VAL A 48 4.02 20.02 0.06
N ALA A 49 4.33 19.85 -1.23
CA ALA A 49 5.17 20.77 -2.00
C ALA A 49 4.57 22.18 -2.10
N ALA A 50 3.24 22.31 -2.01
CA ALA A 50 2.58 23.62 -1.94
C ALA A 50 2.88 24.38 -0.63
N VAL A 51 3.24 23.67 0.45
CA VAL A 51 3.57 24.25 1.76
C VAL A 51 5.08 24.55 1.87
N VAL A 52 5.92 23.68 1.32
CA VAL A 52 7.39 23.79 1.39
C VAL A 52 8.05 23.71 0.00
N PRO A 53 7.78 24.67 -0.90
CA PRO A 53 8.18 24.58 -2.31
C PRO A 53 9.70 24.47 -2.50
N ALA A 54 10.49 25.11 -1.62
CA ALA A 54 11.95 25.04 -1.65
C ALA A 54 12.51 23.62 -1.46
N ALA A 55 11.74 22.71 -0.84
CA ALA A 55 12.14 21.34 -0.56
C ALA A 55 11.48 20.31 -1.50
N THR A 56 10.82 20.75 -2.57
CA THR A 56 10.00 19.90 -3.45
C THR A 56 10.68 18.57 -3.85
N PRO A 57 11.94 18.56 -4.36
CA PRO A 57 12.58 17.29 -4.76
C PRO A 57 12.72 16.31 -3.59
N LEU A 58 13.04 16.83 -2.39
CA LEU A 58 13.21 16.01 -1.19
C LEU A 58 11.86 15.52 -0.66
N VAL A 59 10.80 16.33 -0.75
CA VAL A 59 9.43 15.93 -0.39
C VAL A 59 8.95 14.79 -1.28
N VAL A 60 9.16 14.90 -2.60
CA VAL A 60 8.81 13.82 -3.54
C VAL A 60 9.58 12.54 -3.22
N ALA A 61 10.90 12.65 -2.97
CA ALA A 61 11.72 11.51 -2.59
C ALA A 61 11.25 10.87 -1.27
N ALA A 62 10.97 11.67 -0.24
CA ALA A 62 10.49 11.20 1.05
C ALA A 62 9.13 10.49 0.94
N ALA A 63 8.19 11.04 0.16
CA ALA A 63 6.89 10.42 -0.07
C ALA A 63 7.00 9.10 -0.82
N LEU A 64 7.86 9.02 -1.85
CA LEU A 64 8.11 7.79 -2.59
C LEU A 64 8.78 6.72 -1.72
N VAL A 65 9.83 7.08 -0.98
CA VAL A 65 10.49 6.15 -0.05
C VAL A 65 9.50 5.66 1.01
N GLY A 66 8.74 6.56 1.63
CA GLY A 66 7.76 6.23 2.65
C GLY A 66 6.64 5.35 2.13
N GLY A 67 6.04 5.69 0.99
CA GLY A 67 4.93 4.93 0.42
C GLY A 67 5.32 3.66 -0.33
N LEU A 68 6.61 3.37 -0.52
CA LEU A 68 7.08 2.08 -1.05
C LEU A 68 7.68 1.17 0.03
N ALA A 69 8.09 1.74 1.17
CA ALA A 69 8.75 0.98 2.25
C ALA A 69 7.91 -0.17 2.84
N PRO A 70 6.58 -0.07 3.03
CA PRO A 70 5.80 -1.16 3.63
C PRO A 70 5.87 -2.45 2.82
N ASP A 71 5.82 -2.37 1.49
CA ASP A 71 5.88 -3.52 0.57
C ASP A 71 7.19 -4.30 0.61
N LEU A 72 8.24 -3.76 1.21
CA LEU A 72 9.48 -4.52 1.42
C LEU A 72 9.25 -5.76 2.29
N ASP A 73 8.14 -5.85 3.03
CA ASP A 73 7.79 -7.05 3.79
C ASP A 73 7.42 -8.26 2.94
N MET A 74 7.20 -8.12 1.63
CA MET A 74 7.15 -9.26 0.73
C MET A 74 8.49 -9.99 0.63
N VAL A 75 9.61 -9.28 0.82
CA VAL A 75 10.96 -9.84 0.73
C VAL A 75 11.47 -10.24 2.11
N VAL A 76 11.17 -9.44 3.14
CA VAL A 76 11.79 -9.61 4.47
C VAL A 76 10.85 -10.18 5.52
N GLY A 77 9.59 -10.51 5.19
CA GLY A 77 8.62 -10.95 6.19
C GLY A 77 7.29 -11.46 5.63
N VAL A 78 6.23 -11.14 6.35
CA VAL A 78 4.84 -11.45 5.96
C VAL A 78 4.23 -10.18 5.41
N HIS A 79 3.78 -10.25 4.15
CA HIS A 79 3.19 -9.10 3.47
C HIS A 79 1.98 -8.55 4.24
N ARG A 80 1.86 -7.22 4.30
CA ARG A 80 0.82 -6.49 5.06
C ARG A 80 0.81 -6.74 6.57
N LYS A 81 1.95 -7.16 7.12
CA LYS A 81 2.10 -7.42 8.56
C LYS A 81 3.45 -6.99 9.10
N THR A 82 4.56 -7.41 8.49
CA THR A 82 5.88 -7.21 9.10
C THR A 82 6.28 -5.74 9.05
N LEU A 83 6.25 -5.11 7.88
CA LEU A 83 6.64 -3.70 7.72
C LEU A 83 5.43 -2.76 7.60
N HIS A 84 4.23 -3.28 7.34
CA HIS A 84 2.98 -2.51 7.36
C HIS A 84 2.55 -2.12 8.79
N GLN A 85 3.36 -1.29 9.45
CA GLN A 85 3.12 -0.81 10.81
C GLN A 85 2.28 0.48 10.80
N LEU A 86 1.00 0.38 10.37
CA LEU A 86 0.08 1.53 10.25
C LEU A 86 0.13 2.47 11.48
N GLU A 87 0.03 1.91 12.68
CA GLU A 87 -0.01 2.69 13.93
C GLU A 87 1.29 3.43 14.20
N ALA A 88 2.44 2.78 13.92
CA ALA A 88 3.75 3.40 14.07
C ALA A 88 3.97 4.51 13.05
N PHE A 89 3.50 4.32 11.81
CA PHE A 89 3.58 5.34 10.76
C PHE A 89 2.69 6.54 11.08
N VAL A 90 1.46 6.34 11.57
CA VAL A 90 0.59 7.44 12.02
C VAL A 90 1.24 8.19 13.19
N GLY A 91 1.74 7.47 14.20
CA GLY A 91 2.43 8.09 15.34
C GLY A 91 3.66 8.88 14.92
N GLY A 92 4.50 8.30 14.05
CA GLY A 92 5.68 8.94 13.48
C GLY A 92 5.34 10.20 12.67
N ALA A 93 4.29 10.16 11.85
CA ALA A 93 3.83 11.31 11.08
C ALA A 93 3.38 12.46 11.98
N VAL A 94 2.60 12.15 13.04
CA VAL A 94 2.14 13.16 14.01
C VAL A 94 3.32 13.77 14.77
N ILE A 95 4.20 12.95 15.33
CA ILE A 95 5.37 13.42 16.09
C ILE A 95 6.26 14.30 15.21
N ALA A 96 6.62 13.82 14.01
CA ALA A 96 7.48 14.57 13.09
C ALA A 96 6.82 15.88 12.63
N SER A 97 5.50 15.91 12.44
CA SER A 97 4.76 17.14 12.12
C SER A 97 4.79 18.15 13.27
N VAL A 98 4.64 17.70 14.52
CA VAL A 98 4.74 18.58 15.70
C VAL A 98 6.15 19.18 15.80
N VAL A 99 7.18 18.36 15.59
CA VAL A 99 8.57 18.85 15.58
C VAL A 99 8.79 19.84 14.43
N ALA A 100 8.26 19.57 13.24
CA ALA A 100 8.35 20.48 12.10
C ALA A 100 7.78 21.87 12.40
N VAL A 101 6.59 21.93 13.02
CA VAL A 101 5.95 23.18 13.41
C VAL A 101 6.76 23.90 14.50
N ALA A 102 7.30 23.15 15.47
CA ALA A 102 8.05 23.72 16.57
C ALA A 102 9.41 24.31 16.15
N THR A 103 10.08 23.72 15.15
CA THR A 103 11.43 24.11 14.74
C THR A 103 11.48 24.93 13.46
N GLY A 104 10.47 24.80 12.58
CA GLY A 104 10.51 25.34 11.22
C GLY A 104 11.53 24.65 10.31
N ASP A 105 12.12 23.52 10.74
CA ASP A 105 13.12 22.77 9.99
C ASP A 105 12.46 21.90 8.92
N VAL A 106 13.12 21.74 7.77
CA VAL A 106 12.66 20.87 6.68
C VAL A 106 12.80 19.39 7.02
N THR A 107 13.76 19.00 7.84
CA THR A 107 14.09 17.60 8.15
C THR A 107 12.90 16.86 8.80
N PRO A 108 12.24 17.42 9.83
CA PRO A 108 11.02 16.82 10.38
C PRO A 108 9.84 16.83 9.38
N VAL A 109 9.77 17.81 8.45
CA VAL A 109 8.77 17.80 7.36
C VAL A 109 8.98 16.59 6.45
N LEU A 110 10.22 16.29 6.07
CA LEU A 110 10.55 15.12 5.25
C LEU A 110 10.22 13.82 5.97
N ALA A 111 10.56 13.71 7.26
CA ALA A 111 10.19 12.57 8.08
C ALA A 111 8.67 12.39 8.18
N ALA A 112 7.94 13.48 8.47
CA ALA A 112 6.48 13.47 8.51
C ALA A 112 5.87 13.03 7.17
N THR A 113 6.43 13.52 6.06
CA THR A 113 6.00 13.17 4.70
C THR A 113 6.17 11.67 4.45
N GLY A 114 7.35 11.12 4.78
CA GLY A 114 7.62 9.69 4.60
C GLY A 114 6.69 8.81 5.46
N PHE A 115 6.54 9.14 6.74
CA PHE A 115 5.63 8.40 7.62
C PHE A 115 4.17 8.49 7.18
N ALA A 116 3.71 9.67 6.76
CA ALA A 116 2.35 9.85 6.26
C ALA A 116 2.12 9.05 4.96
N ALA A 117 3.07 9.04 4.04
CA ALA A 117 3.00 8.21 2.83
C ALA A 117 2.95 6.71 3.16
N ALA A 118 3.76 6.25 4.12
CA ALA A 118 3.72 4.86 4.61
C ALA A 118 2.39 4.51 5.29
N ALA A 119 1.79 5.44 6.03
CA ALA A 119 0.46 5.26 6.61
C ALA A 119 -0.62 5.20 5.53
N LEU A 120 -0.58 6.10 4.53
CA LEU A 120 -1.50 6.11 3.38
C LEU A 120 -1.41 4.80 2.60
N HIS A 121 -0.21 4.25 2.42
CA HIS A 121 0.00 2.94 1.82
C HIS A 121 -0.81 1.86 2.56
N CYS A 122 -0.58 1.69 3.87
CA CYS A 122 -1.31 0.71 4.67
C CYS A 122 -2.84 0.93 4.62
N LEU A 123 -3.30 2.18 4.59
CA LEU A 123 -4.72 2.50 4.48
C LEU A 123 -5.28 2.16 3.09
N ALA A 124 -4.50 2.35 2.02
CA ALA A 124 -4.88 1.97 0.67
C ALA A 124 -5.00 0.45 0.54
N ASP A 125 -4.11 -0.32 1.16
CA ASP A 125 -4.24 -1.78 1.21
C ASP A 125 -5.47 -2.25 1.97
N LEU A 126 -5.75 -1.59 3.09
CA LEU A 126 -6.98 -1.87 3.84
C LEU A 126 -8.23 -1.50 3.03
N ALA A 127 -8.16 -0.45 2.20
CA ALA A 127 -9.24 -0.05 1.32
C ALA A 127 -9.40 -0.99 0.10
N GLY A 128 -8.30 -1.60 -0.35
CA GLY A 128 -8.22 -2.50 -1.49
C GLY A 128 -8.68 -3.93 -1.20
N GLY A 129 -8.09 -4.90 -1.91
CA GLY A 129 -8.39 -6.32 -1.79
C GLY A 129 -7.58 -7.04 -0.71
N SER A 130 -7.80 -8.35 -0.55
CA SER A 130 -7.00 -9.25 0.28
C SER A 130 -5.60 -9.47 -0.32
N SER A 131 -4.62 -9.85 0.52
CA SER A 131 -3.22 -10.06 0.12
C SER A 131 -2.92 -11.44 -0.49
N GLU A 132 -3.95 -12.23 -0.81
CA GLU A 132 -3.78 -13.58 -1.34
C GLU A 132 -3.38 -13.58 -2.83
N PRO A 133 -2.76 -14.65 -3.36
CA PRO A 133 -2.32 -14.71 -4.76
C PRO A 133 -3.40 -14.45 -5.80
N ASN A 134 -4.61 -14.94 -5.52
CA ASN A 134 -5.80 -14.80 -6.34
C ASN A 134 -6.80 -13.84 -5.66
N PRO A 135 -6.49 -12.54 -5.53
CA PRO A 135 -7.31 -11.62 -4.73
C PRO A 135 -8.72 -11.41 -5.31
N TRP A 136 -8.95 -11.79 -6.57
CA TRP A 136 -10.28 -11.80 -7.20
C TRP A 136 -11.21 -12.90 -6.68
N GLU A 137 -10.69 -13.89 -5.94
CA GLU A 137 -11.49 -14.96 -5.33
C GLU A 137 -12.00 -14.57 -3.95
N ALA A 138 -11.39 -13.58 -3.30
CA ALA A 138 -11.75 -13.10 -1.97
C ALA A 138 -11.84 -14.24 -0.93
N ALA A 139 -10.87 -15.17 -0.97
CA ALA A 139 -10.87 -16.38 -0.15
C ALA A 139 -10.55 -16.09 1.33
N THR A 140 -9.90 -14.95 1.61
CA THR A 140 -9.54 -14.52 2.96
C THR A 140 -9.94 -13.07 3.22
N ASP A 141 -10.11 -12.75 4.52
CA ASP A 141 -10.31 -11.38 5.02
C ASP A 141 -9.01 -10.80 5.63
N ARG A 142 -7.86 -11.14 5.05
CA ARG A 142 -6.57 -10.57 5.45
C ARG A 142 -6.30 -9.29 4.66
N GLY A 143 -6.70 -8.15 5.22
CA GLY A 143 -6.42 -6.82 4.68
C GLY A 143 -5.06 -6.33 5.16
N VAL A 144 -5.00 -5.80 6.38
CA VAL A 144 -3.75 -5.36 7.03
C VAL A 144 -3.74 -5.84 8.49
N TYR A 145 -2.59 -6.30 8.98
CA TYR A 145 -2.46 -6.69 10.37
C TYR A 145 -2.32 -5.46 11.27
N VAL A 146 -3.22 -5.30 12.23
CA VAL A 146 -3.18 -4.21 13.22
C VAL A 146 -2.68 -4.76 14.54
N ARG A 147 -1.55 -4.22 15.00
CA ARG A 147 -0.79 -4.78 16.12
C ARG A 147 -1.49 -4.56 17.46
N SER A 148 -2.08 -3.39 17.69
CA SER A 148 -2.88 -3.14 18.89
C SER A 148 -4.12 -4.04 18.98
N ALA A 149 -4.72 -4.39 17.85
CA ALA A 149 -5.84 -5.32 17.78
C ALA A 149 -5.40 -6.80 17.83
N GLY A 150 -4.11 -7.08 17.72
CA GLY A 150 -3.54 -8.43 17.70
C GLY A 150 -3.96 -9.28 16.50
N GLY A 151 -4.46 -8.68 15.42
CA GLY A 151 -5.15 -9.42 14.37
C GLY A 151 -5.23 -8.71 13.01
N TRP A 152 -5.68 -9.47 12.02
CA TRP A 152 -5.98 -8.96 10.68
C TRP A 152 -7.28 -8.15 10.69
N VAL A 153 -7.26 -7.00 10.05
CA VAL A 153 -8.47 -6.24 9.74
C VAL A 153 -8.89 -6.54 8.31
N ALA A 154 -10.18 -6.80 8.10
CA ALA A 154 -10.74 -7.17 6.82
C ALA A 154 -10.58 -6.04 5.77
N PRO A 155 -10.25 -6.39 4.51
CA PRO A 155 -10.17 -5.42 3.43
C PRO A 155 -11.56 -4.86 3.10
N ARG A 156 -11.63 -3.58 2.70
CA ARG A 156 -12.90 -2.93 2.33
C ARG A 156 -13.33 -3.22 0.90
N ARG A 157 -12.42 -3.65 0.04
CA ARG A 157 -12.67 -4.04 -1.36
C ARG A 157 -13.31 -2.92 -2.19
N TRP A 158 -12.87 -1.68 -1.99
CA TRP A 158 -13.28 -0.54 -2.82
C TRP A 158 -12.83 -0.71 -4.27
N ALA A 159 -11.60 -1.19 -4.46
CA ALA A 159 -11.19 -1.84 -5.69
C ALA A 159 -11.49 -3.34 -5.57
N ALA A 160 -11.93 -3.96 -6.67
CA ALA A 160 -12.28 -5.38 -6.67
C ALA A 160 -11.10 -6.26 -6.23
N TYR A 161 -9.90 -5.93 -6.73
CA TYR A 161 -8.64 -6.55 -6.36
C TYR A 161 -7.48 -5.69 -6.88
N ASP A 162 -6.28 -5.94 -6.35
CA ASP A 162 -5.05 -5.32 -6.82
C ASP A 162 -4.75 -5.66 -8.30
N GLY A 163 -4.40 -4.65 -9.10
CA GLY A 163 -4.21 -4.81 -10.54
C GLY A 163 -5.51 -4.98 -11.32
N SER A 164 -6.68 -4.77 -10.71
CA SER A 164 -7.95 -4.71 -11.44
C SER A 164 -8.04 -3.45 -12.33
N PRO A 165 -8.96 -3.39 -13.32
CA PRO A 165 -9.20 -2.16 -14.07
C PRO A 165 -9.59 -0.96 -13.19
N GLY A 166 -10.28 -1.21 -12.06
CA GLY A 166 -10.62 -0.18 -11.09
C GLY A 166 -9.40 0.36 -10.34
N ASP A 167 -8.44 -0.51 -10.02
CA ASP A 167 -7.17 -0.10 -9.41
C ASP A 167 -6.31 0.71 -10.40
N LEU A 168 -6.23 0.29 -11.67
CA LEU A 168 -5.58 1.08 -12.73
C LEU A 168 -6.22 2.47 -12.89
N ALA A 169 -7.56 2.54 -12.87
CA ALA A 169 -8.27 3.82 -12.92
C ALA A 169 -7.95 4.70 -11.71
N LEU A 170 -7.85 4.12 -10.51
CA LEU A 170 -7.44 4.83 -9.31
C LEU A 170 -6.00 5.36 -9.43
N ALA A 171 -5.05 4.55 -9.90
CA ALA A 171 -3.68 4.98 -10.16
C ALA A 171 -3.62 6.16 -11.15
N ALA A 172 -4.41 6.10 -12.23
CA ALA A 172 -4.50 7.17 -13.21
C ALA A 172 -5.04 8.48 -12.60
N VAL A 173 -6.11 8.40 -11.81
CA VAL A 173 -6.69 9.57 -11.12
C VAL A 173 -5.70 10.15 -10.12
N LEU A 174 -5.06 9.31 -9.31
CA LEU A 174 -4.04 9.75 -8.35
C LEU A 174 -2.78 10.31 -9.01
N SER A 175 -2.52 9.99 -10.28
CA SER A 175 -1.40 10.57 -11.02
C SER A 175 -1.64 12.04 -11.43
N ILE A 176 -2.91 12.49 -11.49
CA ILE A 176 -3.29 13.82 -11.98
C ILE A 176 -2.59 14.95 -11.19
N PRO A 177 -2.62 15.00 -9.84
CA PRO A 177 -1.93 16.06 -9.10
C PRO A 177 -0.43 16.12 -9.41
N GLY A 178 0.21 14.95 -9.59
CA GLY A 178 1.62 14.89 -9.93
C GLY A 178 1.92 15.47 -11.32
N PHE A 179 1.06 15.22 -12.31
CA PHE A 179 1.21 15.83 -13.64
C PHE A 179 0.96 17.34 -13.65
N LEU A 180 0.05 17.83 -12.79
CA LEU A 180 -0.30 19.24 -12.70
C LEU A 180 0.74 20.07 -11.95
N VAL A 181 1.34 19.50 -10.90
CA VAL A 181 2.23 20.25 -9.98
C VAL A 181 3.70 20.08 -10.34
N PHE A 182 4.10 18.92 -10.84
CA PHE A 182 5.50 18.62 -11.13
C PHE A 182 5.79 18.63 -12.64
N GLY A 183 7.06 18.48 -12.98
CA GLY A 183 7.54 18.30 -14.36
C GLY A 183 8.75 17.37 -14.40
N GLY A 184 9.35 17.22 -15.59
CA GLY A 184 10.62 16.51 -15.75
C GLY A 184 10.58 15.05 -15.26
N ASP A 185 11.51 14.70 -14.37
CA ASP A 185 11.70 13.32 -13.90
C ASP A 185 10.45 12.74 -13.22
N VAL A 186 9.64 13.56 -12.55
CA VAL A 186 8.41 13.08 -11.90
C VAL A 186 7.39 12.61 -12.93
N HIS A 187 7.28 13.28 -14.08
CA HIS A 187 6.42 12.82 -15.18
C HIS A 187 6.93 11.50 -15.75
N LEU A 188 8.24 11.30 -15.86
CA LEU A 188 8.80 10.03 -16.30
C LEU A 188 8.47 8.90 -15.33
N VAL A 189 8.53 9.17 -14.02
CA VAL A 189 8.09 8.22 -12.98
C VAL A 189 6.62 7.88 -13.13
N LEU A 190 5.74 8.87 -13.23
CA LEU A 190 4.29 8.63 -13.37
C LEU A 190 3.95 7.86 -14.65
N VAL A 191 4.50 8.28 -15.79
CA VAL A 191 4.28 7.58 -17.08
C VAL A 191 4.80 6.14 -17.00
N GLY A 192 6.01 5.93 -16.44
CA GLY A 192 6.57 4.60 -16.23
C GLY A 192 5.69 3.73 -15.34
N SER A 193 5.25 4.26 -14.20
CA SER A 193 4.35 3.58 -13.27
C SER A 193 3.02 3.21 -13.94
N LEU A 194 2.42 4.10 -14.73
CA LEU A 194 1.16 3.82 -15.44
C LEU A 194 1.35 2.76 -16.55
N ILE A 195 2.47 2.77 -17.28
CA ILE A 195 2.78 1.71 -18.24
C ILE A 195 2.89 0.36 -17.53
N VAL A 196 3.59 0.32 -16.40
CA VAL A 196 3.69 -0.89 -15.57
C VAL A 196 2.31 -1.31 -15.06
N ALA A 197 1.48 -0.36 -14.62
CA ALA A 197 0.12 -0.63 -14.16
C ALA A 197 -0.75 -1.25 -15.26
N ILE A 198 -0.72 -0.69 -16.47
CA ILE A 198 -1.46 -1.23 -17.63
C ILE A 198 -1.00 -2.66 -17.91
N GLY A 199 0.32 -2.88 -18.00
CA GLY A 199 0.89 -4.20 -18.21
C GLY A 199 0.44 -5.18 -17.13
N TYR A 200 0.59 -4.79 -15.87
CA TYR A 200 0.20 -5.58 -14.71
C TYR A 200 -1.29 -5.94 -14.74
N THR A 201 -2.18 -4.97 -14.97
CA THR A 201 -3.62 -5.19 -15.05
C THR A 201 -4.00 -6.16 -16.16
N THR A 202 -3.33 -6.12 -17.32
CA THR A 202 -3.61 -7.04 -18.42
C THR A 202 -3.21 -8.49 -18.10
N VAL A 203 -2.16 -8.70 -17.30
CA VAL A 203 -1.62 -10.04 -17.01
C VAL A 203 -1.95 -10.53 -15.60
N ARG A 204 -2.55 -9.71 -14.72
CA ARG A 204 -2.72 -9.98 -13.28
C ARG A 204 -3.26 -11.38 -12.96
N LYS A 205 -4.30 -11.80 -13.69
CA LYS A 205 -4.95 -13.11 -13.48
C LYS A 205 -4.09 -14.31 -13.91
N ARG A 206 -3.03 -14.06 -14.69
CA ARG A 206 -2.05 -15.07 -15.12
C ARG A 206 -0.82 -15.10 -14.21
N VAL A 207 -0.57 -14.06 -13.41
CA VAL A 207 0.64 -13.96 -12.59
C VAL A 207 0.83 -15.13 -11.62
N PRO A 208 -0.20 -15.63 -10.90
CA PRO A 208 -0.02 -16.80 -10.03
C PRO A 208 0.38 -18.08 -10.77
N GLN A 209 0.10 -18.17 -12.07
CA GLN A 209 0.54 -19.29 -12.93
C GLN A 209 1.99 -19.10 -13.40
N LEU A 210 2.49 -17.85 -13.38
CA LEU A 210 3.84 -17.46 -13.76
C LEU A 210 4.81 -17.43 -12.57
N SER A 211 4.34 -17.44 -11.32
CA SER A 211 5.21 -17.44 -10.12
C SER A 211 6.10 -18.69 -10.02
N GLY A 212 5.74 -19.80 -10.69
CA GLY A 212 6.62 -20.96 -10.91
C GLY A 212 7.66 -20.81 -12.03
N ARG A 213 7.62 -19.69 -12.77
CA ARG A 213 8.44 -19.38 -13.95
C ARG A 213 8.77 -17.87 -14.01
N THR A 214 9.80 -17.49 -13.23
CA THR A 214 10.66 -16.28 -13.40
C THR A 214 10.15 -14.94 -12.79
N PRO A 215 11.03 -14.14 -12.14
CA PRO A 215 10.70 -12.86 -11.47
C PRO A 215 10.69 -11.68 -12.46
N ALA A 216 9.69 -11.64 -13.34
CA ALA A 216 9.61 -10.64 -14.42
C ALA A 216 9.43 -9.19 -13.92
N VAL A 217 8.86 -9.00 -12.73
CA VAL A 217 8.67 -7.66 -12.13
C VAL A 217 10.00 -7.06 -11.69
N TYR A 218 10.90 -7.88 -11.15
CA TYR A 218 12.23 -7.45 -10.71
C TYR A 218 13.08 -6.94 -11.89
N ALA A 219 12.99 -7.59 -13.05
CA ALA A 219 13.68 -7.17 -14.26
C ALA A 219 13.14 -5.85 -14.84
N ALA A 220 11.83 -5.62 -14.80
CA ALA A 220 11.21 -4.37 -15.24
C ALA A 220 11.60 -3.21 -14.31
N LEU A 221 11.64 -3.46 -13.00
CA LEU A 221 12.04 -2.48 -11.98
C LEU A 221 13.54 -2.12 -12.10
N VAL A 222 14.40 -3.12 -12.30
CA VAL A 222 15.84 -2.92 -12.55
C VAL A 222 16.08 -2.19 -13.87
N ALA A 223 15.34 -2.51 -14.94
CA ALA A 223 15.45 -1.81 -16.22
C ALA A 223 15.00 -0.34 -16.13
N PHE A 224 13.94 -0.08 -15.38
CA PHE A 224 13.43 1.27 -15.12
C PHE A 224 14.45 2.12 -14.33
N VAL A 225 15.03 1.57 -13.26
CA VAL A 225 16.12 2.19 -12.50
C VAL A 225 17.37 2.41 -13.36
N SER A 226 17.69 1.46 -14.25
CA SER A 226 18.84 1.55 -15.18
C SER A 226 18.64 2.56 -16.33
N LEU A 227 17.40 2.97 -16.60
CA LEU A 227 17.08 4.03 -17.56
C LEU A 227 17.22 5.42 -16.93
N LEU A 228 16.86 5.55 -15.65
CA LEU A 228 17.07 6.77 -14.85
C LEU A 228 18.57 7.04 -14.59
N GLY A 229 19.38 5.99 -14.38
CA GLY A 229 20.82 6.12 -14.16
C GLY A 229 21.66 6.49 -15.39
N ARG A 230 21.11 6.36 -16.61
CA ARG A 230 21.86 6.54 -17.87
C ARG A 230 21.84 7.96 -18.45
N ARG A 231 21.15 8.90 -17.80
CA ARG A 231 21.04 10.30 -18.25
C ARG A 231 21.89 11.29 -17.44
N ARG A 232 23.02 10.84 -16.89
CA ARG A 232 24.05 11.72 -16.33
C ARG A 232 25.31 11.68 -17.19
#